data_AF-A0A8S3QP12-F1
#
_entry.id   AF-A0A8S3QP12-F1
#
_cell.length_a   1.000
_cell.length_b   1.000
_cell.length_c   1.000
_cell.angle_alpha   90.00
_cell.angle_beta   90.00
_cell.angle_gamma   90.00
#
_symmetry.space_group_name_H-M   'P 1'
#
loop_
_entity.id
_entity.type
_entity.pdbx_description
1 polymer ?
#
loop_
_entity_poly.entity_id
_entity_poly.type
_entity_poly.pdbx_seq_one_letter_code
_entity_poly.pdbx_strand_id
1 'polypeptide(L)'
;MKCHPKRHMCVTVVTGTRSKCGHEFERQCHNVFYEVISDCNVLIKEKRSSCDHVIQRYCFDTKFEKLTKCNVTVTMNRTSCGHEYQRQCHDQLYENTHKCNEIVTEQWLSCKHEYERYCYDSNYVQSHTCEIVIPDKRDDCGHEYVRKCSDTNYQTENKCSVYVEKDFLYCDHKIMLPCHQDVTLVKCKANVTTVFECKHSKTHECHRSNSIKCTDKCNEICKNGHQCLKSCHFPFSCDCKELIETILERCQHQQSIPCSADPKVYPCKAMVKKVLFHAAILRKWNAI
;
A
#
# COMPACT_ATOMS: atom_id res chain seq x y z
N MET A 1 4.67 69.49 67.71
CA MET A 1 5.91 69.03 68.38
C MET A 1 7.06 69.94 67.93
N LYS A 2 7.68 70.72 68.83
CA LYS A 2 8.82 71.60 68.53
C LYS A 2 10.13 70.86 68.85
N CYS A 3 11.02 70.64 67.88
CA CYS A 3 12.36 70.09 68.11
C CYS A 3 13.36 71.20 68.44
N HIS A 4 14.14 71.04 69.52
CA HIS A 4 15.16 71.98 70.01
C HIS A 4 16.55 71.67 69.43
N PRO A 5 17.39 72.67 69.10
CA PRO A 5 18.52 72.48 68.17
C PRO A 5 19.88 72.19 68.82
N LYS A 6 19.99 71.38 69.88
CA LYS A 6 21.31 70.95 70.39
C LYS A 6 21.28 69.51 70.96
N ARG A 7 21.95 68.60 70.23
CA ARG A 7 22.54 67.30 70.65
C ARG A 7 21.77 65.97 70.56
N HIS A 8 20.58 65.89 69.96
CA HIS A 8 20.05 64.59 69.52
C HIS A 8 19.60 64.72 68.07
N MET A 9 20.26 63.96 67.17
CA MET A 9 19.78 63.82 65.80
C MET A 9 18.37 63.23 65.90
N CYS A 10 17.36 64.06 65.69
CA CYS A 10 15.97 63.64 65.79
C CYS A 10 15.72 62.60 64.69
N VAL A 11 15.70 61.32 65.07
CA VAL A 11 15.52 60.17 64.18
C VAL A 11 14.06 60.00 63.75
N THR A 12 13.15 60.78 64.32
CA THR A 12 11.73 60.76 63.97
C THR A 12 11.57 61.05 62.48
N VAL A 13 10.91 60.10 61.81
CA VAL A 13 10.49 60.25 60.41
C VAL A 13 9.35 61.26 60.38
N VAL A 14 9.50 62.29 59.57
CA VAL A 14 8.47 63.29 59.31
C VAL A 14 8.07 63.20 57.85
N THR A 15 6.77 63.26 57.59
CA THR A 15 6.22 63.38 56.24
C THR A 15 6.31 64.84 55.79
N GLY A 16 6.79 65.04 54.57
CA GLY A 16 6.83 66.33 53.91
C GLY A 16 6.34 66.21 52.48
N THR A 17 6.09 67.35 51.83
CA THR A 17 5.65 67.40 50.43
C THR A 17 6.76 68.00 49.59
N ARG A 18 7.12 67.36 48.48
CA ARG A 18 8.16 67.85 47.56
C ARG A 18 7.69 69.12 46.85
N SER A 19 8.45 70.20 46.98
CA SER A 19 8.16 71.52 46.40
C SER A 19 7.96 71.51 44.87
N LYS A 20 8.67 70.65 44.14
CA LYS A 20 8.62 70.63 42.66
C LYS A 20 7.46 69.83 42.07
N CYS A 21 6.93 68.85 42.78
CA CYS A 21 5.95 67.91 42.23
C CYS A 21 4.75 67.64 43.13
N GLY A 22 4.73 68.17 44.36
CA GLY A 22 3.63 67.98 45.30
C GLY A 22 3.53 66.56 45.88
N HIS A 23 4.45 65.65 45.57
CA HIS A 23 4.43 64.29 46.08
C HIS A 23 4.97 64.21 47.51
N GLU A 24 4.35 63.37 48.34
CA GLU A 24 4.81 63.13 49.72
C GLU A 24 6.15 62.38 49.75
N PHE A 25 6.97 62.69 50.74
CA PHE A 25 8.20 61.97 51.04
C PHE A 25 8.43 61.91 52.55
N GLU A 26 9.13 60.86 52.97
CA GLU A 26 9.57 60.70 54.35
C GLU A 26 11.04 61.12 54.49
N ARG A 27 11.35 61.90 55.52
CA ARG A 27 12.73 62.21 55.90
C ARG A 27 12.90 62.14 57.41
N GLN A 28 14.12 61.87 57.87
CA GLN A 28 14.45 62.08 59.27
C GLN A 28 14.51 63.59 59.55
N CYS A 29 13.97 64.02 60.69
CA CYS A 29 13.80 65.43 61.05
C CYS A 29 15.12 66.25 60.98
N HIS A 30 16.28 65.64 61.25
CA HIS A 30 17.59 66.29 61.14
C HIS A 30 18.11 66.45 59.70
N ASN A 31 17.57 65.69 58.74
CA ASN A 31 18.01 65.69 57.34
C ASN A 31 17.26 66.76 56.53
N VAL A 32 17.50 68.02 56.88
CA VAL A 32 16.79 69.19 56.34
C VAL A 32 17.04 69.36 54.82
N PHE A 33 18.17 68.85 54.31
CA PHE A 33 18.57 68.96 52.91
C PHE A 33 18.16 67.77 52.01
N TYR A 34 17.49 66.74 52.57
CA TYR A 34 17.15 65.51 51.83
C TYR A 34 16.25 65.74 50.60
N GLU A 35 15.44 66.81 50.61
CA GLU A 35 14.57 67.19 49.49
C GLU A 35 15.37 67.65 48.25
N VAL A 36 16.60 68.13 48.44
CA VAL A 36 17.45 68.68 47.37
C VAL A 36 18.20 67.57 46.61
N ILE A 37 18.44 66.42 47.24
CA ILE A 37 19.35 65.38 46.73
C ILE A 37 18.60 64.13 46.24
N SER A 38 17.41 63.85 46.76
CA SER A 38 16.67 62.65 46.40
C SER A 38 15.71 62.88 45.23
N ASP A 39 15.77 62.01 44.22
CA ASP A 39 14.81 62.00 43.12
C ASP A 39 13.42 61.50 43.57
N CYS A 40 12.37 62.02 42.93
CA CYS A 40 10.98 61.65 43.25
C CYS A 40 10.58 60.34 42.56
N ASN A 41 10.66 59.23 43.29
CA ASN A 41 10.33 57.86 42.80
C ASN A 41 8.82 57.53 42.81
N VAL A 42 7.93 58.53 42.85
CA VAL A 42 6.49 58.30 42.68
C VAL A 42 6.19 58.00 41.22
N LEU A 43 5.47 56.91 40.97
CA LEU A 43 4.92 56.57 39.65
C LEU A 43 3.72 57.45 39.33
N ILE A 44 3.82 58.19 38.24
CA ILE A 44 2.72 59.01 37.70
C ILE A 44 2.19 58.40 36.40
N LYS A 45 0.89 58.62 36.15
CA LYS A 45 0.22 58.27 34.89
C LYS A 45 0.05 59.54 34.06
N GLU A 46 0.54 59.53 32.83
CA GLU A 46 0.46 60.66 31.92
C GLU A 46 0.06 60.18 30.51
N LYS A 47 -0.65 61.02 29.75
CA LYS A 47 -0.95 60.73 28.34
C LYS A 47 0.22 61.16 27.48
N ARG A 48 0.67 60.26 26.62
CA ARG A 48 1.78 60.53 25.71
C ARG A 48 1.35 61.45 24.58
N SER A 49 2.03 62.59 24.43
CA SER A 49 1.71 63.62 23.41
C SER A 49 1.62 63.10 21.96
N SER A 50 2.37 62.04 21.61
CA SER A 50 2.43 61.50 20.24
C SER A 50 1.32 60.50 19.87
N CYS A 51 0.61 59.93 20.84
CA CYS A 51 -0.36 58.85 20.58
C CYS A 51 -1.47 58.72 21.62
N ASP A 52 -1.57 59.66 22.56
CA ASP A 52 -2.53 59.75 23.67
C ASP A 52 -2.65 58.54 24.61
N HIS A 53 -1.82 57.51 24.41
CA HIS A 53 -1.71 56.36 25.28
C HIS A 53 -1.16 56.74 26.66
N VAL A 54 -1.74 56.15 27.70
CA VAL A 54 -1.31 56.37 29.09
C VAL A 54 -0.03 55.59 29.36
N ILE A 55 1.02 56.31 29.77
CA ILE A 55 2.29 55.73 30.20
C ILE A 55 2.46 55.90 31.70
N GLN A 56 3.18 54.96 32.32
CA GLN A 56 3.62 55.07 33.72
C GLN A 56 5.11 55.38 33.74
N ARG A 57 5.49 56.45 34.43
CA ARG A 57 6.89 56.86 34.61
C ARG A 57 7.13 57.37 36.02
N TYR A 58 8.39 57.37 36.46
CA TYR A 58 8.75 58.04 37.71
C TYR A 58 8.72 59.56 37.52
N CYS A 59 8.28 60.28 38.54
CA CYS A 59 8.14 61.73 38.50
C CYS A 59 9.46 62.46 38.17
N PHE A 60 10.61 61.97 38.65
CA PHE A 60 11.92 62.54 38.32
C PHE A 60 12.33 62.34 36.85
N ASP A 61 11.80 61.31 36.19
CA ASP A 61 12.15 60.97 34.82
C ASP A 61 11.35 61.82 33.82
N THR A 62 11.79 63.07 33.71
CA THR A 62 11.20 64.09 32.83
C THR A 62 11.59 63.92 31.36
N LYS A 63 12.55 63.05 31.04
CA LYS A 63 13.01 62.78 29.66
C LYS A 63 12.44 61.49 29.08
N PHE A 64 11.65 60.74 29.86
CA PHE A 64 11.04 59.47 29.49
C PHE A 64 10.32 59.48 28.14
N GLU A 65 9.53 60.52 27.83
CA GLU A 65 8.80 60.60 26.55
C GLU A 65 9.72 60.64 25.31
N LYS A 66 10.92 61.22 25.45
CA LYS A 66 11.86 61.38 24.33
C LYS A 66 12.68 60.12 24.05
N LEU A 67 12.85 59.25 25.04
CA LEU A 67 13.74 58.08 24.96
C LEU A 67 12.98 56.76 24.84
N THR A 68 11.78 56.69 25.41
CA THR A 68 11.03 55.43 25.49
C THR A 68 10.00 55.34 24.37
N LYS A 69 9.98 54.22 23.64
CA LYS A 69 8.96 53.91 22.63
C LYS A 69 7.64 53.50 23.30
N CYS A 70 6.51 53.74 22.63
CA CYS A 70 5.20 53.35 23.17
C CYS A 70 4.96 51.85 22.94
N ASN A 71 4.87 51.07 24.01
CA ASN A 71 4.65 49.62 23.97
C ASN A 71 3.17 49.24 24.26
N VAL A 72 2.24 50.14 23.97
CA VAL A 72 0.82 49.80 23.99
C VAL A 72 0.51 49.01 22.72
N THR A 73 -0.08 47.84 22.90
CA THR A 73 -0.64 47.05 21.80
C THR A 73 -1.91 47.71 21.30
N VAL A 74 -1.96 47.99 20.00
CA VAL A 74 -3.13 48.55 19.32
C VAL A 74 -3.66 47.53 18.31
N THR A 75 -4.99 47.47 18.19
CA THR A 75 -5.69 46.66 17.19
C THR A 75 -5.98 47.52 15.97
N MET A 76 -5.66 47.02 14.79
CA MET A 76 -5.81 47.71 13.50
C MET A 76 -6.34 46.73 12.46
N ASN A 77 -6.92 47.23 11.37
CA ASN A 77 -7.25 46.43 10.20
C ASN A 77 -6.20 46.66 9.10
N ARG A 78 -5.79 45.58 8.44
CA ARG A 78 -4.86 45.66 7.29
C ARG A 78 -5.53 46.36 6.13
N THR A 79 -4.82 47.28 5.50
CA THR A 79 -5.29 48.04 4.34
C THR A 79 -5.48 47.15 3.11
N SER A 80 -4.66 46.11 2.95
CA SER A 80 -4.70 45.23 1.77
C SER A 80 -5.81 44.18 1.79
N CYS A 81 -6.24 43.73 2.97
CA CYS A 81 -7.20 42.62 3.09
C CYS A 81 -8.29 42.81 4.14
N GLY A 82 -8.27 43.91 4.89
CA GLY A 82 -9.26 44.22 5.92
C GLY A 82 -9.14 43.41 7.22
N HIS A 83 -8.30 42.37 7.26
CA HIS A 83 -8.13 41.53 8.44
C HIS A 83 -7.52 42.28 9.63
N GLU A 84 -8.04 41.99 10.82
CA GLU A 84 -7.57 42.57 12.07
C GLU A 84 -6.17 42.05 12.42
N TYR A 85 -5.33 42.92 12.99
CA TYR A 85 -4.03 42.56 13.53
C TYR A 85 -3.67 43.43 14.73
N GLN A 86 -2.82 42.90 15.60
CA GLN A 86 -2.29 43.62 16.74
C GLN A 86 -0.84 44.00 16.49
N ARG A 87 -0.47 45.23 16.83
CA ARG A 87 0.92 45.71 16.77
C ARG A 87 1.25 46.62 17.95
N GLN A 88 2.53 46.79 18.22
CA GLN A 88 2.98 47.82 19.14
C GLN A 88 2.78 49.21 18.53
N CYS A 89 2.28 50.18 19.30
CA CYS A 89 1.99 51.53 18.81
C CYS A 89 3.20 52.17 18.10
N HIS A 90 4.40 51.97 18.63
CA HIS A 90 5.64 52.48 18.03
C HIS A 90 6.08 51.77 16.73
N ASP A 91 5.58 50.56 16.47
CA ASP A 91 5.91 49.80 15.28
C ASP A 91 4.99 50.20 14.13
N GLN A 92 5.25 51.36 13.53
CA GLN A 92 4.44 51.89 12.43
C GLN A 92 4.63 51.15 11.11
N LEU A 93 5.68 50.31 10.99
CA LEU A 93 6.01 49.58 9.76
C LEU A 93 5.54 48.13 9.78
N TYR A 94 4.88 47.68 10.86
CA TYR A 94 4.44 46.30 11.05
C TYR A 94 3.73 45.72 9.84
N GLU A 95 2.82 46.46 9.21
CA GLU A 95 2.03 45.99 8.07
C GLU A 95 2.87 45.67 6.83
N ASN A 96 3.99 46.41 6.63
CA ASN A 96 4.91 46.22 5.50
C ASN A 96 5.90 45.07 5.76
N THR A 97 6.15 44.74 7.02
CA THR A 97 7.14 43.72 7.42
C THR A 97 6.51 42.38 7.73
N HIS A 98 5.23 42.34 8.11
CA HIS A 98 4.51 41.13 8.46
C HIS A 98 3.42 40.81 7.46
N LYS A 99 3.30 39.53 7.11
CA LYS A 99 2.26 39.01 6.23
C LYS A 99 0.97 38.72 7.01
N CYS A 100 -0.16 38.70 6.33
CA CYS A 100 -1.45 38.35 6.91
C CYS A 100 -1.63 36.82 6.97
N ASN A 101 -1.59 36.24 8.16
CA ASN A 101 -1.70 34.79 8.39
C ASN A 101 -3.13 34.30 8.64
N GLU A 102 -4.15 35.15 8.43
CA GLU A 102 -5.53 34.70 8.44
C GLU A 102 -5.75 33.70 7.30
N ILE A 103 -6.48 32.62 7.61
CA ILE A 103 -6.87 31.60 6.64
C ILE A 103 -8.15 32.07 5.96
N VAL A 104 -8.14 32.06 4.63
CA VAL A 104 -9.30 32.36 3.81
C VAL A 104 -9.72 31.10 3.05
N THR A 105 -11.03 30.89 2.95
CA THR A 105 -11.63 29.80 2.17
C THR A 105 -12.08 30.34 0.82
N GLU A 106 -11.64 29.70 -0.25
CA GLU A 106 -11.98 30.04 -1.63
C GLU A 106 -12.34 28.78 -2.41
N GLN A 107 -12.82 28.93 -3.65
CA GLN A 107 -13.15 27.80 -4.52
C GLN A 107 -12.22 27.74 -5.73
N TRP A 108 -11.74 26.53 -6.05
CA TRP A 108 -11.01 26.28 -7.28
C TRP A 108 -11.88 26.62 -8.49
N LEU A 109 -11.41 27.49 -9.38
CA LEU A 109 -12.22 27.93 -10.52
C LEU A 109 -12.63 26.76 -11.44
N SER A 110 -11.76 25.76 -11.58
CA SER A 110 -11.91 24.60 -12.47
C SER A 110 -12.88 23.53 -11.97
N CYS A 111 -12.94 23.29 -10.65
CA CYS A 111 -13.74 22.19 -10.07
C CYS A 111 -14.72 22.63 -8.97
N LYS A 112 -14.72 23.92 -8.59
CA LYS A 112 -15.56 24.52 -7.55
C LYS A 112 -15.39 23.95 -6.14
N HIS A 113 -14.44 23.03 -5.97
CA HIS A 113 -14.03 22.54 -4.65
C HIS A 113 -13.42 23.65 -3.82
N GLU A 114 -13.73 23.64 -2.52
CA GLU A 114 -13.18 24.59 -1.57
C GLU A 114 -11.73 24.26 -1.21
N TYR A 115 -10.94 25.31 -0.99
CA TYR A 115 -9.59 25.20 -0.43
C TYR A 115 -9.33 26.34 0.54
N GLU A 116 -8.43 26.08 1.47
CA GLU A 116 -7.97 27.05 2.46
C GLU A 116 -6.56 27.49 2.11
N ARG A 117 -6.30 28.79 2.22
CA ARG A 117 -4.96 29.36 2.05
C ARG A 117 -4.76 30.52 3.01
N TYR A 118 -3.50 30.86 3.26
CA TYR A 118 -3.20 32.12 3.92
C TYR A 118 -3.55 33.31 3.04
N CYS A 119 -4.08 34.36 3.64
CA CYS A 119 -4.47 35.59 2.96
C CYS A 119 -3.32 36.18 2.13
N TYR A 120 -2.08 36.16 2.65
CA TYR A 120 -0.89 36.64 1.95
C TYR A 120 -0.51 35.81 0.71
N ASP A 121 -0.97 34.55 0.63
CA ASP A 121 -0.58 33.62 -0.41
C ASP A 121 -1.52 33.69 -1.62
N SER A 122 -1.51 34.83 -2.31
CA SER A 122 -2.37 35.04 -3.47
C SER A 122 -2.04 34.13 -4.67
N ASN A 123 -0.87 33.49 -4.67
CA ASN A 123 -0.40 32.63 -5.75
C ASN A 123 -0.63 31.14 -5.46
N TYR A 124 -1.36 30.79 -4.41
CA TYR A 124 -1.62 29.41 -3.98
C TYR A 124 -2.07 28.50 -5.15
N VAL A 125 -2.99 28.99 -5.98
CA VAL A 125 -3.55 28.24 -7.13
C VAL A 125 -2.57 28.00 -8.28
N GLN A 126 -1.43 28.70 -8.31
CA GLN A 126 -0.38 28.50 -9.32
C GLN A 126 0.57 27.35 -8.93
N SER A 127 0.68 27.06 -7.63
CA SER A 127 1.61 26.06 -7.08
C SER A 127 0.93 24.80 -6.54
N HIS A 128 -0.40 24.84 -6.34
CA HIS A 128 -1.17 23.73 -5.81
C HIS A 128 -2.25 23.27 -6.78
N THR A 129 -2.76 22.07 -6.56
CA THR A 129 -3.88 21.51 -7.31
C THR A 129 -4.93 20.95 -6.35
N CYS A 130 -6.14 20.77 -6.84
CA CYS A 130 -7.24 20.24 -6.04
C CYS A 130 -6.99 18.77 -5.65
N GLU A 131 -6.82 18.51 -4.35
CA GLU A 131 -6.59 17.17 -3.81
C GLU A 131 -7.86 16.39 -3.42
N ILE A 132 -9.04 17.00 -3.56
CA ILE A 132 -10.32 16.34 -3.26
C ILE A 132 -10.46 15.06 -4.09
N VAL A 133 -10.83 13.98 -3.42
CA VAL A 133 -11.10 12.68 -4.04
C VAL A 133 -12.54 12.65 -4.52
N ILE A 134 -12.75 12.38 -5.80
CA ILE A 134 -14.06 12.31 -6.44
C ILE A 134 -14.33 10.93 -7.05
N PRO A 135 -15.60 10.48 -7.06
CA PRO A 135 -16.00 9.31 -7.83
C PRO A 135 -16.06 9.67 -9.32
N ASP A 136 -15.71 8.72 -10.17
CA ASP A 136 -15.72 8.89 -11.62
C ASP A 136 -15.85 7.52 -12.31
N LYS A 137 -16.00 7.49 -13.64
CA LYS A 137 -16.15 6.26 -14.44
C LYS A 137 -15.06 6.15 -15.49
N ARG A 138 -14.61 4.93 -15.72
CA ARG A 138 -13.67 4.67 -16.81
C ARG A 138 -14.36 4.66 -18.17
N ASP A 139 -13.75 5.27 -19.17
CA ASP A 139 -14.31 5.33 -20.52
C ASP A 139 -14.25 3.97 -21.24
N ASP A 140 -13.23 3.17 -20.95
CA ASP A 140 -12.98 1.88 -21.62
C ASP A 140 -13.89 0.74 -21.14
N CYS A 141 -14.35 0.78 -19.88
CA CYS A 141 -15.14 -0.29 -19.28
C CYS A 141 -16.35 0.19 -18.47
N GLY A 142 -16.53 1.50 -18.28
CA GLY A 142 -17.65 2.08 -17.53
C GLY A 142 -17.59 1.89 -16.01
N HIS A 143 -16.58 1.18 -15.49
CA HIS A 143 -16.47 0.90 -14.06
C HIS A 143 -16.18 2.15 -13.23
N GLU A 144 -16.86 2.24 -12.09
CA GLU A 144 -16.67 3.30 -11.11
C GLU A 144 -15.36 3.12 -10.35
N TYR A 145 -14.73 4.25 -10.03
CA TYR A 145 -13.51 4.31 -9.24
C TYR A 145 -13.39 5.70 -8.59
N VAL A 146 -12.40 5.87 -7.73
CA VAL A 146 -12.10 7.15 -7.07
C VAL A 146 -10.74 7.67 -7.52
N ARG A 147 -10.63 9.00 -7.69
CA ARG A 147 -9.37 9.68 -7.99
C ARG A 147 -9.28 11.07 -7.38
N LYS A 148 -8.08 11.63 -7.35
CA LYS A 148 -7.90 13.07 -7.11
C LYS A 148 -8.53 13.86 -8.26
N CYS A 149 -9.25 14.94 -7.93
CA CYS A 149 -9.90 15.80 -8.91
C CYS A 149 -8.91 16.39 -9.92
N SER A 150 -7.69 16.71 -9.48
CA SER A 150 -6.63 17.25 -10.34
C SER A 150 -5.95 16.22 -11.24
N ASP A 151 -6.14 14.92 -10.99
CA ASP A 151 -5.60 13.87 -11.84
C ASP A 151 -6.46 13.71 -13.10
N THR A 152 -5.97 14.26 -14.22
CA THR A 152 -6.62 14.19 -15.53
C THR A 152 -6.12 13.03 -16.39
N ASN A 153 -4.97 12.43 -16.07
CA ASN A 153 -4.34 11.36 -16.87
C ASN A 153 -4.68 9.96 -16.37
N TYR A 154 -5.49 9.87 -15.31
CA TYR A 154 -5.86 8.61 -14.67
C TYR A 154 -6.34 7.51 -15.64
N GLN A 155 -7.04 7.85 -16.74
CA GLN A 155 -7.59 6.85 -17.67
C GLN A 155 -6.48 6.03 -18.33
N THR A 156 -5.33 6.67 -18.60
CA THR A 156 -4.19 6.06 -19.30
C THR A 156 -3.17 5.48 -18.33
N GLU A 157 -3.00 6.07 -17.15
CA GLU A 157 -1.99 5.62 -16.18
C GLU A 157 -2.48 4.45 -15.30
N ASN A 158 -3.77 4.41 -14.97
CA ASN A 158 -4.33 3.40 -14.08
C ASN A 158 -5.12 2.36 -14.85
N LYS A 159 -4.85 1.07 -14.58
CA LYS A 159 -5.62 -0.05 -15.15
C LYS A 159 -6.81 -0.41 -14.25
N CYS A 160 -7.95 -0.76 -14.85
CA CYS A 160 -9.15 -1.12 -14.09
C CYS A 160 -8.97 -2.39 -13.24
N SER A 161 -8.99 -2.27 -11.92
CA SER A 161 -8.84 -3.39 -10.98
C SER A 161 -10.15 -4.04 -10.52
N VAL A 162 -11.30 -3.61 -11.04
CA VAL A 162 -12.59 -4.25 -10.75
C VAL A 162 -12.56 -5.69 -11.25
N TYR A 163 -12.90 -6.63 -10.38
CA TYR A 163 -12.96 -8.04 -10.74
C TYR A 163 -14.26 -8.34 -11.49
N VAL A 164 -14.11 -8.90 -12.68
CA VAL A 164 -15.22 -9.31 -13.55
C VAL A 164 -15.09 -10.78 -13.89
N GLU A 165 -16.23 -11.42 -14.11
CA GLU A 165 -16.28 -12.79 -14.59
C GLU A 165 -15.97 -12.82 -16.09
N LYS A 166 -15.03 -13.68 -16.51
CA LYS A 166 -14.64 -13.87 -17.91
C LYS A 166 -14.69 -15.34 -18.29
N ASP A 167 -15.13 -15.61 -19.50
CA ASP A 167 -15.13 -16.94 -20.11
C ASP A 167 -13.77 -17.27 -20.74
N PHE A 168 -13.30 -18.50 -20.57
CA PHE A 168 -12.14 -18.99 -21.31
C PHE A 168 -12.53 -19.29 -22.77
N LEU A 169 -11.68 -18.96 -23.73
CA LEU A 169 -11.98 -19.13 -25.16
C LEU A 169 -11.97 -20.59 -25.66
N TYR A 170 -11.33 -21.50 -24.92
CA TYR A 170 -11.12 -22.90 -25.33
C TYR A 170 -11.83 -23.92 -24.44
N CYS A 171 -12.64 -23.46 -23.46
CA CYS A 171 -13.44 -24.30 -22.58
C CYS A 171 -14.56 -23.49 -21.93
N ASP A 172 -15.64 -24.14 -21.48
CA ASP A 172 -16.81 -23.48 -20.89
C ASP A 172 -16.63 -23.01 -19.43
N HIS A 173 -15.39 -22.93 -18.95
CA HIS A 173 -15.09 -22.46 -17.61
C HIS A 173 -15.03 -20.94 -17.54
N LYS A 174 -15.37 -20.41 -16.37
CA LYS A 174 -15.31 -18.99 -16.05
C LYS A 174 -14.25 -18.70 -14.99
N ILE A 175 -13.72 -17.48 -14.99
CA ILE A 175 -12.74 -17.02 -14.01
C ILE A 175 -12.99 -15.56 -13.62
N MET A 176 -12.80 -15.24 -12.35
CA MET A 176 -12.80 -13.87 -11.85
C MET A 176 -11.40 -13.26 -12.04
N LEU A 177 -11.29 -12.23 -12.87
CA LEU A 177 -10.04 -11.50 -13.09
C LEU A 177 -10.29 -9.99 -13.06
N PRO A 178 -9.27 -9.17 -12.71
CA PRO A 178 -9.32 -7.74 -12.94
C PRO A 178 -9.71 -7.42 -14.39
N CYS A 179 -10.58 -6.43 -14.60
CA CYS A 179 -11.14 -6.08 -15.90
C CYS A 179 -10.06 -5.88 -16.98
N HIS A 180 -8.95 -5.23 -16.62
CA HIS A 180 -7.84 -4.96 -17.55
C HIS A 180 -7.02 -6.21 -17.94
N GLN A 181 -7.15 -7.33 -17.23
CA GLN A 181 -6.36 -8.53 -17.51
C GLN A 181 -6.95 -9.31 -18.69
N ASP A 182 -6.08 -9.71 -19.61
CA ASP A 182 -6.47 -10.54 -20.74
C ASP A 182 -6.58 -12.01 -20.31
N VAL A 183 -7.77 -12.59 -20.53
CA VAL A 183 -8.06 -14.00 -20.22
C VAL A 183 -7.26 -14.95 -21.12
N THR A 184 -6.83 -14.53 -22.31
CA THR A 184 -6.04 -15.34 -23.25
C THR A 184 -4.68 -15.74 -22.68
N LEU A 185 -4.14 -14.93 -21.77
CA LEU A 185 -2.83 -15.13 -21.14
C LEU A 185 -2.90 -16.03 -19.91
N VAL A 186 -4.11 -16.38 -19.45
CA VAL A 186 -4.33 -17.18 -18.24
C VAL A 186 -4.67 -18.62 -18.62
N LYS A 187 -4.04 -19.58 -17.94
CA LYS A 187 -4.35 -21.01 -18.10
C LYS A 187 -5.50 -21.40 -17.18
N CYS A 188 -6.49 -22.11 -17.73
CA CYS A 188 -7.58 -22.67 -16.95
C CYS A 188 -7.06 -23.78 -16.03
N LYS A 189 -7.29 -23.62 -14.73
CA LYS A 189 -6.89 -24.56 -13.67
C LYS A 189 -8.07 -25.36 -13.11
N ALA A 190 -9.26 -25.25 -13.71
CA ALA A 190 -10.38 -26.09 -13.33
C ALA A 190 -10.01 -27.56 -13.49
N ASN A 191 -10.35 -28.39 -12.51
CA ASN A 191 -10.12 -29.83 -12.56
C ASN A 191 -11.18 -30.47 -13.43
N VAL A 192 -10.76 -31.14 -14.50
CA VAL A 192 -11.60 -31.91 -15.41
C VAL A 192 -11.18 -33.37 -15.38
N THR A 193 -12.14 -34.27 -15.58
CA THR A 193 -11.89 -35.71 -15.67
C THR A 193 -12.06 -36.14 -17.12
N THR A 194 -10.96 -36.53 -17.77
CA THR A 194 -11.01 -37.10 -19.12
C THR A 194 -11.14 -38.60 -19.02
N VAL A 195 -12.13 -39.15 -19.70
CA VAL A 195 -12.26 -40.60 -19.94
C VAL A 195 -11.61 -40.90 -21.28
N PHE A 196 -10.56 -41.71 -21.26
CA PHE A 196 -9.84 -42.14 -22.47
C PHE A 196 -10.63 -43.24 -23.19
N GLU A 197 -10.32 -43.49 -24.47
CA GLU A 197 -10.92 -44.60 -25.25
C GLU A 197 -10.68 -45.98 -24.61
N CYS A 198 -9.57 -46.13 -23.88
CA CYS A 198 -9.29 -47.31 -23.06
C CYS A 198 -10.16 -47.43 -21.79
N LYS A 199 -11.16 -46.56 -21.63
CA LYS A 199 -12.12 -46.46 -20.51
C LYS A 199 -11.52 -46.08 -19.15
N HIS A 200 -10.21 -45.88 -19.08
CA HIS A 200 -9.58 -45.26 -17.92
C HIS A 200 -9.94 -43.77 -17.83
N SER A 201 -9.90 -43.23 -16.62
CA SER A 201 -10.23 -41.82 -16.37
C SER A 201 -9.17 -41.15 -15.53
N LYS A 202 -8.83 -39.90 -15.86
CA LYS A 202 -7.85 -39.13 -15.10
C LYS A 202 -8.30 -37.70 -14.87
N THR A 203 -8.25 -37.25 -13.63
CA THR A 203 -8.50 -35.86 -13.25
C THR A 203 -7.22 -35.02 -13.39
N HIS A 204 -7.35 -33.84 -13.99
CA HIS A 204 -6.24 -32.92 -14.26
C HIS A 204 -6.75 -31.50 -14.54
N GLU A 205 -5.84 -30.52 -14.59
CA GLU A 205 -6.16 -29.15 -14.96
C GLU A 205 -6.59 -29.06 -16.44
N CYS A 206 -7.69 -28.36 -16.71
CA CYS A 206 -8.32 -28.24 -18.03
C CYS A 206 -7.36 -27.82 -19.16
N HIS A 207 -6.39 -26.93 -18.90
CA HIS A 207 -5.42 -26.53 -19.93
C HIS A 207 -4.49 -27.67 -20.40
N ARG A 208 -4.49 -28.82 -19.71
CA ARG A 208 -3.68 -30.00 -20.06
C ARG A 208 -4.46 -31.09 -20.79
N SER A 209 -5.76 -30.91 -21.06
CA SER A 209 -6.61 -31.95 -21.65
C SER A 209 -6.07 -32.52 -22.96
N ASN A 210 -5.41 -31.69 -23.79
CA ASN A 210 -4.88 -32.14 -25.08
C ASN A 210 -3.51 -32.86 -25.00
N SER A 211 -2.83 -32.81 -23.85
CA SER A 211 -1.50 -33.40 -23.68
C SER A 211 -1.47 -34.60 -22.73
N ILE A 212 -2.61 -34.92 -22.12
CA ILE A 212 -2.70 -36.03 -21.18
C ILE A 212 -2.84 -37.36 -21.91
N LYS A 213 -2.13 -38.38 -21.42
CA LYS A 213 -2.20 -39.76 -21.91
C LYS A 213 -2.60 -40.67 -20.77
N CYS A 214 -3.22 -41.80 -21.12
CA CYS A 214 -3.50 -42.84 -20.14
C CYS A 214 -2.18 -43.40 -19.61
N THR A 215 -2.03 -43.36 -18.28
CA THR A 215 -0.88 -43.93 -17.56
C THR A 215 -1.29 -45.05 -16.60
N ASP A 216 -2.58 -45.39 -16.57
CA ASP A 216 -3.12 -46.41 -15.69
C ASP A 216 -2.66 -47.80 -16.13
N LYS A 217 -2.74 -48.76 -15.21
CA LYS A 217 -2.47 -50.17 -15.54
C LYS A 217 -3.58 -50.72 -16.43
N CYS A 218 -3.22 -51.63 -17.32
CA CYS A 218 -4.21 -52.38 -18.09
C CYS A 218 -5.04 -53.26 -17.13
N ASN A 219 -6.37 -53.22 -17.24
CA ASN A 219 -7.28 -54.04 -16.43
C ASN A 219 -7.84 -55.25 -17.19
N GLU A 220 -7.29 -55.56 -18.37
CA GLU A 220 -7.70 -56.71 -19.17
C GLU A 220 -7.22 -58.02 -18.55
N ILE A 221 -8.08 -59.03 -18.61
CA ILE A 221 -7.75 -60.41 -18.25
C ILE A 221 -7.46 -61.15 -19.55
N CYS A 222 -6.29 -61.80 -19.64
CA CYS A 222 -5.95 -62.58 -20.83
C CYS A 222 -6.84 -63.84 -20.95
N LYS A 223 -6.77 -64.52 -22.11
CA LYS A 223 -7.56 -65.74 -22.36
C LYS A 223 -7.36 -66.85 -21.32
N ASN A 224 -6.23 -66.88 -20.63
CA ASN A 224 -5.89 -67.88 -19.61
C ASN A 224 -6.08 -67.36 -18.17
N GLY A 225 -6.79 -66.24 -17.96
CA GLY A 225 -7.16 -65.75 -16.63
C GLY A 225 -6.14 -64.86 -15.92
N HIS A 226 -5.01 -64.52 -16.55
CA HIS A 226 -4.02 -63.62 -15.94
C HIS A 226 -4.42 -62.16 -16.06
N GLN A 227 -4.30 -61.41 -14.96
CA GLN A 227 -4.44 -59.95 -14.95
C GLN A 227 -3.21 -59.30 -15.60
N CYS A 228 -3.43 -58.45 -16.59
CA CYS A 228 -2.33 -57.66 -17.15
C CYS A 228 -1.83 -56.65 -16.10
N LEU A 229 -0.52 -56.62 -15.85
CA LEU A 229 0.09 -55.66 -14.90
C LEU A 229 0.88 -54.54 -15.59
N LYS A 230 0.89 -54.54 -16.94
CA LYS A 230 1.55 -53.52 -17.74
C LYS A 230 0.78 -52.21 -17.70
N SER A 231 1.45 -51.10 -18.00
CA SER A 231 0.77 -49.84 -18.33
C SER A 231 -0.19 -50.07 -19.50
N CYS A 232 -1.29 -49.31 -19.51
CA CYS A 232 -2.29 -49.36 -20.55
C CYS A 232 -1.63 -49.21 -21.93
N HIS A 233 -1.80 -50.23 -22.77
CA HIS A 233 -1.20 -50.34 -24.09
C HIS A 233 -2.24 -50.28 -25.21
N PHE A 234 -3.43 -49.74 -24.94
CA PHE A 234 -4.45 -49.46 -25.96
C PHE A 234 -3.85 -48.61 -27.10
N PRO A 235 -4.16 -48.88 -28.38
CA PRO A 235 -5.15 -49.86 -28.89
C PRO A 235 -4.59 -51.28 -29.11
N PHE A 236 -3.37 -51.57 -28.65
CA PHE A 236 -2.75 -52.88 -28.85
C PHE A 236 -3.28 -53.92 -27.86
N SER A 237 -3.29 -55.19 -28.30
CA SER A 237 -3.68 -56.33 -27.47
C SER A 237 -2.63 -56.65 -26.40
N CYS A 238 -3.07 -57.30 -25.31
CA CYS A 238 -2.18 -57.76 -24.24
C CYS A 238 -1.23 -58.85 -24.73
N ASP A 239 0.07 -58.58 -24.77
CA ASP A 239 1.11 -59.61 -24.93
C ASP A 239 1.52 -60.16 -23.55
N CYS A 240 0.74 -61.10 -23.01
CA CYS A 240 1.03 -61.74 -21.72
C CYS A 240 2.21 -62.71 -21.83
N LYS A 241 3.30 -62.43 -21.07
CA LYS A 241 4.54 -63.23 -21.09
C LYS A 241 4.62 -64.28 -19.98
N GLU A 242 3.62 -64.35 -19.11
CA GLU A 242 3.53 -65.40 -18.08
C GLU A 242 3.54 -66.77 -18.74
N LEU A 243 4.33 -67.69 -18.19
CA LEU A 243 4.42 -69.04 -18.72
C LEU A 243 3.23 -69.86 -18.23
N ILE A 244 2.52 -70.47 -19.18
CA ILE A 244 1.48 -71.46 -18.90
C ILE A 244 2.00 -72.82 -19.30
N GLU A 245 1.67 -73.85 -18.53
CA GLU A 245 1.83 -75.22 -18.98
C GLU A 245 0.65 -75.61 -19.87
N THR A 246 0.96 -76.11 -21.06
CA THR A 246 -0.04 -76.60 -22.01
C THR A 246 0.51 -77.78 -22.81
N ILE A 247 -0.39 -78.55 -23.41
CA ILE A 247 -0.04 -79.66 -24.29
C ILE A 247 -0.06 -79.15 -25.73
N LEU A 248 1.07 -79.28 -26.43
CA LEU A 248 1.17 -78.87 -27.84
C LEU A 248 0.40 -79.85 -28.74
N GLU A 249 -0.69 -79.40 -29.36
CA GLU A 249 -1.61 -80.26 -30.15
C GLU A 249 -0.90 -81.10 -31.23
N ARG A 250 0.17 -80.57 -31.85
CA ARG A 250 0.89 -81.23 -32.95
C ARG A 250 1.73 -82.44 -32.54
N CYS A 251 2.18 -82.50 -31.28
CA CYS A 251 3.11 -83.54 -30.84
C CYS A 251 2.77 -84.14 -29.47
N GLN A 252 1.70 -83.66 -28.82
CA GLN A 252 1.21 -84.12 -27.52
C GLN A 252 2.23 -84.00 -26.37
N HIS A 253 3.27 -83.17 -26.52
CA HIS A 253 4.21 -82.88 -25.45
C HIS A 253 3.71 -81.71 -24.59
N GLN A 254 3.81 -81.87 -23.27
CA GLN A 254 3.59 -80.78 -22.31
C GLN A 254 4.80 -79.85 -22.31
N GLN A 255 4.55 -78.55 -22.44
CA GLN A 255 5.59 -77.53 -22.45
C GLN A 255 5.07 -76.22 -21.86
N SER A 256 5.94 -75.52 -21.12
CA SER A 256 5.66 -74.16 -20.66
C SER A 256 5.87 -73.17 -21.82
N ILE A 257 4.83 -72.44 -22.21
CA ILE A 257 4.88 -71.44 -23.28
C ILE A 257 4.33 -70.10 -22.77
N PRO A 258 4.71 -68.95 -23.36
CA PRO A 258 4.11 -67.67 -23.01
C PRO A 258 2.60 -67.70 -23.24
N CYS A 259 1.83 -67.11 -22.32
CA CYS A 259 0.38 -67.07 -22.37
C CYS A 259 -0.19 -66.44 -23.65
N SER A 260 0.52 -65.49 -24.27
CA SER A 260 0.14 -64.90 -25.56
C SER A 260 0.45 -65.78 -26.77
N ALA A 261 1.25 -66.83 -26.60
CA ALA A 261 1.65 -67.71 -27.67
C ALA A 261 0.55 -68.74 -27.98
N ASP A 262 0.33 -69.01 -29.26
CA ASP A 262 -0.64 -70.02 -29.71
C ASP A 262 -0.02 -71.44 -29.63
N PRO A 263 -0.58 -72.35 -28.80
CA PRO A 263 -0.09 -73.73 -28.67
C PRO A 263 -0.04 -74.51 -29.99
N LYS A 264 -0.88 -74.14 -30.97
CA LYS A 264 -0.97 -74.84 -32.27
C LYS A 264 0.27 -74.63 -33.12
N VAL A 265 0.90 -73.47 -33.01
CA VAL A 265 2.05 -73.08 -33.84
C VAL A 265 3.35 -72.98 -33.06
N TYR A 266 3.32 -73.08 -31.73
CA TYR A 266 4.53 -73.01 -30.91
C TYR A 266 5.48 -74.17 -31.20
N PRO A 267 6.80 -73.92 -31.32
CA PRO A 267 7.79 -74.97 -31.56
C PRO A 267 7.99 -75.85 -30.31
N CYS A 268 7.93 -77.16 -30.50
CA CYS A 268 8.24 -78.13 -29.47
C CYS A 268 9.76 -78.22 -29.26
N LYS A 269 10.19 -78.12 -28.00
CA LYS A 269 11.60 -78.25 -27.57
C LYS A 269 11.91 -79.62 -26.96
N ALA A 270 10.94 -80.52 -26.90
CA ALA A 270 11.13 -81.86 -26.35
C ALA A 270 12.10 -82.67 -27.22
N MET A 271 13.14 -83.25 -26.61
CA MET A 271 14.04 -84.16 -27.31
C MET A 271 13.39 -85.53 -27.42
N VAL A 272 13.13 -85.99 -28.65
CA VAL A 272 12.57 -87.32 -28.92
C VAL A 272 13.65 -88.25 -29.46
N LYS A 273 13.63 -89.52 -29.02
CA LYS A 273 14.48 -90.56 -29.60
C LYS A 273 13.90 -90.99 -30.94
N LYS A 274 14.60 -90.70 -32.04
CA LYS A 274 14.22 -91.14 -33.39
C LYS A 274 14.76 -92.55 -33.63
N VAL A 275 13.89 -93.56 -33.64
CA VAL A 275 14.28 -94.94 -33.99
C VAL A 275 14.19 -95.08 -35.51
N LEU A 276 15.33 -95.29 -36.17
CA LEU A 276 15.41 -95.57 -37.61
C LEU A 276 15.43 -97.08 -37.81
N PHE A 277 14.38 -97.64 -38.42
CA PHE A 277 14.39 -99.04 -38.87
C PHE A 277 15.10 -99.12 -40.23
N HIS A 278 16.31 -99.69 -40.27
CA HIS A 278 16.99 -100.04 -41.52
C HIS A 278 16.52 -101.43 -41.98
N ALA A 279 15.87 -101.50 -43.15
CA ALA A 279 15.64 -102.75 -43.87
C ALA A 279 16.88 -103.09 -44.72
N ALA A 280 17.59 -104.16 -44.37
CA ALA A 280 18.75 -104.67 -45.12
C ALA A 280 18.30 -105.56 -46.28
N ILE A 281 18.68 -105.20 -47.52
CA ILE A 281 18.61 -106.07 -48.71
C ILE A 281 20.04 -106.50 -49.05
N LEU A 282 20.39 -107.78 -48.80
CA LEU A 282 21.60 -108.42 -49.29
C LEU A 282 21.28 -109.15 -50.61
N ARG A 283 21.88 -108.72 -51.73
CA ARG A 283 21.94 -109.53 -52.97
C ARG A 283 23.33 -110.15 -53.10
N LYS A 284 23.40 -111.48 -52.95
CA LYS A 284 24.49 -112.34 -53.47
C LYS A 284 24.19 -112.64 -54.94
N TRP A 285 25.18 -112.51 -55.83
CA TRP A 285 25.23 -113.28 -57.08
C TRP A 285 26.68 -113.77 -57.29
N ASN A 286 26.82 -115.09 -57.33
CA ASN A 286 28.02 -115.83 -57.74
C ASN A 286 27.95 -116.13 -59.25
N ALA A 287 29.12 -116.34 -59.84
CA ALA A 287 29.39 -116.74 -61.22
C ALA A 287 28.66 -118.03 -61.68
N ILE A 288 28.31 -118.06 -62.97
CA ILE A 288 28.76 -119.00 -64.04
C ILE A 288 28.65 -118.22 -65.37
#